data_AF-A0A4S2RVZ5-F1
#
_entry.id   AF-A0A4S2RVZ5-F1
#
_cell.length_a   1.000
_cell.length_b   1.000
_cell.length_c   1.000
_cell.angle_alpha   90.00
_cell.angle_beta   90.00
_cell.angle_gamma   90.00
#
_symmetry.space_group_name_H-M   'P 1'
#
loop_
_entity.id
_entity.type
_entity.pdbx_description
1 polymer ?
#
loop_
_entity_poly.entity_id
_entity_poly.type
_entity_poly.pdbx_seq_one_letter_code
_entity_poly.pdbx_strand_id
1 'polypeptide(L)'
;MRDWSDFEWVVWRLGVQDPQHLAGGGPGLAERTHATMTDLSGSLGCVYEHCVDTDTYPDETPYYAWWVRLPAAEHARRHTDGLPQALHPLREYLTTQLPDGLKWEITPDREYTLDQAGSSAMRTAYDGLIAPFERALMPLRRDGADALDPRAKVWQWEEDLLVGTFDLWLCNDPNRLNTWLVVTVGLWTEPHFSDEEPAHRMGSFGFTPHHPLLLLPRPPGPVTFTARAESGPFSGKNTSRTKEADAIGTAHQWTATDPDVLAERVARDLQLLWPHLTTPKAS
;
A
#
# COMPACT_ATOMS: atom_id res chain seq x y z
N MET A 1 22.76 10.89 3.32
CA MET A 1 22.04 9.64 2.99
C MET A 1 21.71 8.98 4.32
N ARG A 2 20.43 8.76 4.63
CA ARG A 2 20.03 8.13 5.91
C ARG A 2 20.60 6.71 5.97
N ASP A 3 21.13 6.34 7.12
CA ASP A 3 21.60 4.98 7.38
C ASP A 3 20.38 4.08 7.63
N TRP A 4 20.49 2.77 7.38
CA TRP A 4 19.39 1.84 7.65
C TRP A 4 18.99 1.81 9.13
N SER A 5 19.92 2.23 10.01
CA SER A 5 19.66 2.41 11.45
C SER A 5 18.65 3.50 11.77
N ASP A 6 18.34 4.40 10.83
CA ASP A 6 17.38 5.49 11.02
C ASP A 6 15.92 5.00 10.88
N PHE A 7 15.71 3.75 10.47
CA PHE A 7 14.40 3.17 10.23
C PHE A 7 14.05 2.12 11.28
N GLU A 8 12.83 2.19 11.81
CA GLU A 8 12.28 1.17 12.71
C GLU A 8 12.15 -0.19 12.00
N TRP A 9 11.92 -0.16 10.69
CA TRP A 9 11.76 -1.34 9.84
C TRP A 9 12.54 -1.17 8.54
N VAL A 10 13.20 -2.24 8.09
CA VAL A 10 13.89 -2.30 6.79
C VAL A 10 13.27 -3.40 5.95
N VAL A 11 12.85 -3.06 4.73
CA VAL A 11 12.29 -4.03 3.78
C VAL A 11 13.43 -4.68 2.99
N TRP A 12 13.37 -6.00 2.85
CA TRP A 12 14.31 -6.80 2.07
C TRP A 12 13.61 -7.48 0.92
N ARG A 13 14.22 -7.40 -0.26
CA ARG A 13 13.82 -8.13 -1.45
C ARG A 13 14.67 -9.40 -1.56
N LEU A 14 14.02 -10.55 -1.62
CA LEU A 14 14.64 -11.83 -1.98
C LEU A 14 14.23 -12.11 -3.43
N GLY A 15 15.13 -11.88 -4.38
CA GLY A 15 14.88 -12.02 -5.81
C GLY A 15 15.59 -13.22 -6.42
N VAL A 16 14.98 -13.82 -7.44
CA VAL A 16 15.57 -14.87 -8.27
C VAL A 16 15.27 -14.58 -9.73
N GLN A 17 16.28 -14.73 -10.59
CA GLN A 17 16.14 -14.64 -12.04
C GLN A 17 15.97 -16.04 -12.62
N ASP A 18 15.04 -16.20 -13.56
CA ASP A 18 14.77 -17.47 -14.23
C ASP A 18 14.85 -17.34 -15.76
N PRO A 19 16.06 -17.14 -16.30
CA PRO A 19 16.26 -17.00 -17.75
C PRO A 19 15.91 -18.26 -18.55
N GLN A 20 15.70 -19.38 -17.88
CA GLN A 20 15.37 -20.67 -18.50
C GLN A 20 13.88 -21.02 -18.36
N HIS A 21 13.07 -20.15 -17.75
CA HIS A 21 11.63 -20.35 -17.53
C HIS A 21 11.30 -21.68 -16.81
N LEU A 22 12.17 -22.09 -15.88
CA LEU A 22 12.06 -23.37 -15.18
C LEU A 22 11.00 -23.37 -14.07
N ALA A 23 10.66 -22.21 -13.50
CA ALA A 23 9.76 -22.10 -12.34
C ALA A 23 8.28 -21.88 -12.72
N GLY A 24 7.95 -21.77 -14.01
CA GLY A 24 6.62 -21.42 -14.55
C GLY A 24 5.49 -22.46 -14.44
N GLY A 25 5.57 -23.42 -13.50
CA GLY A 25 4.52 -24.42 -13.30
C GLY A 25 3.43 -23.98 -12.32
N GLY A 26 2.15 -24.22 -12.63
CA GLY A 26 1.02 -23.89 -11.76
C GLY A 26 0.89 -24.80 -10.52
N PRO A 27 0.32 -24.33 -9.38
CA PRO A 27 -0.11 -22.94 -9.10
C PRO A 27 1.07 -21.94 -9.06
N GLY A 28 0.80 -20.64 -9.17
CA GLY A 28 1.84 -19.59 -9.17
C GLY A 28 2.70 -19.62 -7.90
N LEU A 29 3.90 -19.03 -7.97
CA LEU A 29 4.79 -18.96 -6.81
C LEU A 29 4.21 -18.08 -5.70
N ALA A 30 3.52 -17.00 -6.05
CA ALA A 30 2.83 -16.16 -5.07
C ALA A 30 1.82 -17.00 -4.27
N GLU A 31 0.98 -17.77 -4.95
CA GLU A 31 -0.03 -18.62 -4.31
C GLU A 31 0.61 -19.73 -3.46
N ARG A 32 1.59 -20.47 -3.98
CA ARG A 32 2.25 -21.58 -3.25
C ARG A 32 2.99 -21.12 -2.01
N THR A 33 3.62 -19.95 -2.06
CA THR A 33 4.52 -19.49 -0.99
C THR A 33 3.82 -18.65 0.07
N HIS A 34 2.65 -18.08 -0.23
CA HIS A 34 2.00 -17.07 0.62
C HIS A 34 1.82 -17.49 2.08
N ALA A 35 1.14 -18.61 2.34
CA ALA A 35 0.82 -19.05 3.70
C ALA A 35 2.10 -19.35 4.51
N THR A 36 3.00 -20.15 3.95
CA THR A 36 4.24 -20.54 4.64
C THR A 36 5.17 -19.34 4.85
N MET A 37 5.29 -18.43 3.88
CA MET A 37 6.09 -17.21 4.05
C MET A 37 5.53 -16.30 5.13
N THR A 38 4.20 -16.18 5.22
CA THR A 38 3.53 -15.41 6.27
C THR A 38 3.85 -15.99 7.65
N ASP A 39 3.62 -17.29 7.84
CA ASP A 39 3.84 -17.96 9.12
C ASP A 39 5.31 -17.97 9.52
N LEU A 40 6.20 -18.31 8.59
CA LEU A 40 7.64 -18.38 8.84
C LEU A 40 8.21 -16.99 9.16
N SER A 41 7.85 -15.95 8.39
CA SER A 41 8.28 -14.58 8.68
C SER A 41 7.78 -14.14 10.06
N GLY A 42 6.51 -14.41 10.39
CA GLY A 42 5.94 -14.09 11.70
C GLY A 42 6.68 -14.78 12.85
N SER A 43 7.03 -16.07 12.69
CA SER A 43 7.82 -16.81 13.69
C SER A 43 9.22 -16.24 13.94
N LEU A 44 9.76 -15.50 12.97
CA LEU A 44 11.07 -14.84 13.02
C LEU A 44 10.94 -13.37 13.46
N GLY A 45 9.75 -12.91 13.88
CA GLY A 45 9.50 -11.50 14.22
C GLY A 45 9.50 -10.55 13.03
N CYS A 46 9.41 -11.08 11.81
CA CYS A 46 9.38 -10.34 10.56
C CYS A 46 7.96 -10.34 9.97
N VAL A 47 7.73 -9.50 8.96
CA VAL A 47 6.44 -9.43 8.26
C VAL A 47 6.67 -9.74 6.77
N TYR A 48 5.96 -10.73 6.26
CA TYR A 48 5.92 -11.00 4.82
C TYR A 48 4.96 -10.01 4.16
N GLU A 49 5.42 -9.29 3.14
CA GLU A 49 4.65 -8.22 2.50
C GLU A 49 3.92 -8.72 1.24
N HIS A 50 4.63 -9.34 0.31
CA HIS A 50 4.07 -9.92 -0.92
C HIS A 50 5.11 -10.68 -1.76
N CYS A 51 4.64 -11.33 -2.83
CA CYS A 51 5.43 -11.92 -3.91
C CYS A 51 5.03 -11.30 -5.25
N VAL A 52 6.00 -11.12 -6.14
CA VAL A 52 5.81 -10.87 -7.57
C VAL A 52 6.30 -12.10 -8.32
N ASP A 53 5.43 -12.69 -9.15
CA ASP A 53 5.75 -13.90 -9.91
C ASP A 53 5.32 -13.89 -11.39
N THR A 54 4.88 -12.75 -11.89
CA THR A 54 4.46 -12.55 -13.29
C THR A 54 5.30 -11.54 -14.04
N ASP A 55 6.27 -10.90 -13.38
CA ASP A 55 7.04 -9.81 -13.98
C ASP A 55 8.27 -10.32 -14.73
N THR A 56 8.68 -9.53 -15.72
CA THR A 56 9.88 -9.75 -16.52
C THR A 56 10.72 -8.49 -16.53
N TYR A 57 12.03 -8.66 -16.69
CA TYR A 57 12.92 -7.55 -17.02
C TYR A 57 12.64 -7.01 -18.43
N PRO A 58 13.18 -5.84 -18.82
CA PRO A 58 13.03 -5.30 -20.18
C PRO A 58 13.52 -6.23 -21.30
N ASP A 59 14.39 -7.18 -20.98
CA ASP A 59 14.88 -8.23 -21.89
C ASP A 59 14.00 -9.49 -21.88
N GLU A 60 12.80 -9.40 -21.30
CA GLU A 60 11.81 -10.47 -21.15
C GLU A 60 12.21 -11.60 -20.19
N THR A 61 13.37 -11.50 -19.52
CA THR A 61 13.79 -12.49 -18.52
C THR A 61 12.82 -12.49 -17.33
N PRO A 62 12.15 -13.62 -17.01
CA PRO A 62 11.31 -13.73 -15.83
C PRO A 62 12.12 -13.54 -14.55
N TYR A 63 11.50 -12.89 -13.57
CA TYR A 63 12.03 -12.88 -12.22
C TYR A 63 10.92 -13.07 -11.20
N TYR A 64 11.33 -13.62 -10.05
CA TYR A 64 10.47 -13.86 -8.90
C TYR A 64 11.05 -13.12 -7.72
N ALA A 65 10.21 -12.44 -6.95
CA ALA A 65 10.70 -11.69 -5.81
C ALA A 65 9.71 -11.69 -4.65
N TRP A 66 10.25 -11.80 -3.44
CA TRP A 66 9.52 -11.75 -2.18
C TRP A 66 10.03 -10.58 -1.35
N TRP A 67 9.11 -9.80 -0.78
CA TRP A 67 9.44 -8.70 0.12
C TRP A 67 9.11 -9.08 1.56
N VAL A 68 10.08 -8.88 2.44
CA VAL A 68 9.97 -9.16 3.87
C VAL A 68 10.48 -7.96 4.64
N ARG A 69 9.66 -7.48 5.57
CA ARG A 69 9.98 -6.35 6.42
C ARG A 69 10.53 -6.85 7.77
N LEU A 70 11.72 -6.36 8.10
CA LEU A 70 12.47 -6.75 9.30
C LEU A 70 12.48 -5.59 10.29
N PRO A 71 12.22 -5.82 11.60
CA PRO A 71 12.48 -4.81 12.61
C PRO A 71 13.97 -4.42 12.61
N ALA A 72 14.29 -3.20 13.01
CA ALA A 72 15.67 -2.71 13.09
C ALA A 72 16.61 -3.67 13.86
N ALA A 73 16.08 -4.29 14.93
CA ALA A 73 16.81 -5.28 15.72
C ALA A 73 17.17 -6.54 14.91
N GLU A 74 16.25 -7.09 14.11
CA GLU A 74 16.53 -8.27 13.27
C GLU A 74 17.39 -7.90 12.07
N HIS A 75 17.19 -6.70 11.51
CA HIS A 75 18.06 -6.17 10.46
C HIS A 75 19.53 -6.04 10.91
N ALA A 76 19.76 -5.63 12.15
CA ALA A 76 21.10 -5.48 12.71
C ALA A 76 21.80 -6.83 13.00
N ARG A 77 21.04 -7.91 13.22
CA ARG A 77 21.59 -9.25 13.45
C ARG A 77 22.02 -9.88 12.14
N ARG A 78 23.25 -9.58 11.71
CA ARG A 78 23.82 -10.13 10.48
C ARG A 78 24.48 -11.48 10.68
N HIS A 79 24.44 -12.31 9.65
CA HIS A 79 25.24 -13.51 9.49
C HIS A 79 26.60 -13.15 8.82
N THR A 80 27.51 -14.12 8.70
CA THR A 80 28.87 -13.90 8.17
C THR A 80 28.91 -13.49 6.70
N ASP A 81 27.85 -13.74 5.94
CA ASP A 81 27.68 -13.31 4.54
C ASP A 81 27.12 -11.88 4.43
N GLY A 82 26.88 -11.22 5.56
CA GLY A 82 26.37 -9.86 5.62
C GLY A 82 24.84 -9.76 5.49
N LEU A 83 24.10 -10.87 5.37
CA LEU A 83 22.63 -10.85 5.35
C LEU A 83 22.05 -10.88 6.77
N PRO A 84 20.87 -10.29 7.03
CA PRO A 84 20.16 -10.51 8.28
C PRO A 84 19.88 -12.00 8.51
N GLN A 85 20.13 -12.50 9.72
CA GLN A 85 19.99 -13.92 10.07
C GLN A 85 18.58 -14.45 9.78
N ALA A 86 17.55 -13.63 9.98
CA ALA A 86 16.16 -13.96 9.71
C ALA A 86 15.88 -14.28 8.22
N LEU A 87 16.73 -13.85 7.28
CA LEU A 87 16.52 -14.16 5.86
C LEU A 87 16.95 -15.57 5.47
N HIS A 88 17.79 -16.24 6.27
CA HIS A 88 18.29 -17.57 5.91
C HIS A 88 17.18 -18.63 5.87
N PRO A 89 16.34 -18.80 6.91
CA PRO A 89 15.26 -19.80 6.87
C PRO A 89 14.24 -19.49 5.76
N LEU A 90 13.98 -18.21 5.49
CA LEU A 90 13.09 -17.77 4.41
C LEU A 90 13.65 -18.18 3.04
N ARG A 91 14.93 -17.90 2.80
CA ARG A 91 15.62 -18.29 1.58
C ARG A 91 15.67 -19.81 1.43
N GLU A 92 15.97 -20.55 2.50
CA GLU A 92 16.00 -22.01 2.49
C GLU A 92 14.65 -22.59 2.08
N TYR A 93 13.56 -22.11 2.69
CA TYR A 93 12.21 -22.51 2.31
C TYR A 93 11.93 -22.20 0.83
N LEU A 94 12.17 -20.97 0.38
CA LEU A 94 11.92 -20.58 -1.01
C LEU A 94 12.76 -21.37 -2.01
N THR A 95 13.98 -21.76 -1.63
CA THR A 95 14.83 -22.64 -2.48
C THR A 95 14.16 -23.99 -2.72
N THR A 96 13.40 -24.53 -1.76
CA THR A 96 12.63 -25.77 -1.98
C THR A 96 11.46 -25.62 -2.96
N GLN A 97 11.06 -24.38 -3.24
CA GLN A 97 9.95 -24.06 -4.15
C GLN A 97 10.44 -23.75 -5.57
N LEU A 98 11.76 -23.72 -5.77
CA LEU A 98 12.41 -23.30 -6.98
C LEU A 98 13.30 -24.42 -7.55
N PRO A 99 13.48 -24.46 -8.88
CA PRO A 99 14.48 -25.31 -9.51
C PRO A 99 15.90 -25.03 -9.00
N ASP A 100 16.74 -26.07 -8.98
CA ASP A 100 18.15 -25.94 -8.62
C ASP A 100 18.91 -25.04 -9.59
N GLY A 101 19.91 -24.32 -9.08
CA GLY A 101 20.85 -23.54 -9.90
C GLY A 101 20.41 -22.13 -10.24
N LEU A 102 19.23 -21.69 -9.80
CA LEU A 102 18.82 -20.30 -9.95
C LEU A 102 19.63 -19.35 -9.04
N LYS A 103 19.94 -18.17 -9.57
CA LYS A 103 20.76 -17.18 -8.88
C LYS A 103 19.89 -16.27 -8.00
N TRP A 104 20.23 -16.21 -6.72
CA TRP A 104 19.62 -15.31 -5.74
C TRP A 104 20.24 -13.91 -5.79
N GLU A 105 19.40 -12.90 -5.70
CA GLU A 105 19.73 -11.51 -5.42
C GLU A 105 18.96 -11.07 -4.17
N ILE A 106 19.66 -10.87 -3.05
CA ILE A 106 19.03 -10.53 -1.78
C ILE A 106 19.57 -9.18 -1.32
N THR A 107 18.71 -8.17 -1.34
CA THR A 107 19.11 -6.78 -1.12
C THR A 107 18.07 -6.03 -0.28
N PRO A 108 18.49 -5.02 0.52
CA PRO A 108 17.53 -4.13 1.16
C PRO A 108 16.86 -3.27 0.09
N ASP A 109 15.54 -3.15 0.17
CA ASP A 109 14.73 -2.34 -0.73
C ASP A 109 14.51 -0.95 -0.14
N ARG A 110 15.21 0.04 -0.70
CA ARG A 110 15.17 1.41 -0.21
C ARG A 110 13.83 2.08 -0.45
N GLU A 111 13.23 1.84 -1.61
CA GLU A 111 11.98 2.47 -1.99
C GLU A 111 10.86 1.98 -1.06
N TYR A 112 10.73 0.66 -0.91
CA TYR A 112 9.75 0.09 0.02
C TYR A 112 10.01 0.47 1.48
N THR A 113 11.27 0.59 1.90
CA THR A 113 11.61 1.06 3.26
C THR A 113 11.16 2.50 3.48
N LEU A 114 11.41 3.39 2.51
CA LEU A 114 10.99 4.80 2.59
C LEU A 114 9.47 4.94 2.54
N ASP A 115 8.81 4.22 1.64
CA ASP A 115 7.35 4.18 1.54
C ASP A 115 6.71 3.75 2.86
N GLN A 116 7.26 2.72 3.50
CA GLN A 116 6.74 2.23 4.77
C GLN A 116 6.98 3.22 5.92
N ALA A 117 8.17 3.81 5.99
CA ALA A 117 8.48 4.83 7.00
C ALA A 117 7.59 6.06 6.82
N GLY A 118 7.37 6.50 5.57
CA GLY A 118 6.45 7.58 5.24
C GLY A 118 5.02 7.26 5.62
N SER A 119 4.53 6.07 5.26
CA SER A 119 3.19 5.57 5.61
C SER A 119 2.99 5.57 7.14
N SER A 120 3.94 5.04 7.90
CA SER A 120 3.88 5.01 9.38
C SER A 120 3.86 6.42 9.99
N ALA A 121 4.73 7.31 9.50
CA ALA A 121 4.76 8.71 9.94
C ALA A 121 3.44 9.43 9.64
N MET A 122 2.86 9.19 8.46
CA MET A 122 1.59 9.77 8.04
C MET A 122 0.44 9.29 8.92
N ARG A 123 0.36 7.98 9.16
CA ARG A 123 -0.65 7.39 10.05
C ARG A 123 -0.55 7.93 11.45
N THR A 124 0.66 8.09 11.98
CA THR A 124 0.89 8.66 13.32
C THR A 124 0.41 10.12 13.41
N ALA A 125 0.77 10.96 12.43
CA ALA A 125 0.40 12.38 12.45
C ALA A 125 -1.10 12.63 12.23
N TYR A 126 -1.78 11.71 11.54
CA TYR A 126 -3.20 11.79 11.20
C TYR A 126 -4.05 10.72 11.91
N ASP A 127 -3.57 10.13 13.01
CA ASP A 127 -4.31 9.08 13.74
C ASP A 127 -5.73 9.54 14.13
N GLY A 128 -5.87 10.77 14.64
CA GLY A 128 -7.17 11.36 14.97
C GLY A 128 -8.10 11.59 13.77
N LEU A 129 -7.59 11.52 12.54
CA LEU A 129 -8.41 11.53 11.31
C LEU A 129 -8.64 10.09 10.79
N ILE A 130 -7.61 9.25 10.80
CA ILE A 130 -7.64 7.92 10.19
C ILE A 130 -8.44 6.93 11.05
N ALA A 131 -8.21 6.90 12.36
CA ALA A 131 -8.83 5.93 13.25
C ALA A 131 -10.38 5.97 13.25
N PRO A 132 -11.04 7.15 13.22
CA PRO A 132 -12.50 7.22 13.06
C PRO A 132 -13.00 6.56 11.76
N PHE A 133 -12.31 6.76 10.64
CA PHE A 133 -12.67 6.16 9.37
C PHE A 133 -12.46 4.65 9.36
N GLU A 134 -11.35 4.16 9.91
CA GLU A 134 -11.13 2.71 10.02
C GLU A 134 -12.22 2.06 10.87
N ARG A 135 -12.56 2.65 12.02
CA ARG A 135 -13.63 2.16 12.89
C ARG A 135 -14.99 2.11 12.17
N ALA A 136 -15.31 3.14 11.39
CA ALA A 136 -16.60 3.27 10.72
C ALA A 136 -16.71 2.42 9.44
N LEU A 137 -15.61 2.24 8.70
CA LEU A 137 -15.62 1.69 7.34
C LEU A 137 -15.05 0.27 7.23
N MET A 138 -14.12 -0.14 8.09
CA MET A 138 -13.62 -1.52 8.07
C MET A 138 -14.72 -2.59 8.18
N PRO A 139 -15.79 -2.40 8.98
CA PRO A 139 -16.90 -3.36 9.03
C PRO A 139 -17.70 -3.49 7.73
N LEU A 140 -17.56 -2.53 6.80
CA LEU A 140 -18.26 -2.52 5.51
C LEU A 140 -17.48 -3.27 4.42
N ARG A 141 -16.27 -3.74 4.72
CA ARG A 141 -15.38 -4.40 3.76
C ARG A 141 -15.91 -5.78 3.37
N ARG A 142 -15.88 -6.09 2.08
CA ARG A 142 -16.39 -7.32 1.45
C ARG A 142 -15.52 -7.73 0.26
N ASP A 143 -15.83 -8.88 -0.33
CA ASP A 143 -15.23 -9.38 -1.57
C ASP A 143 -13.70 -9.51 -1.54
N GLY A 144 -13.14 -9.83 -0.35
CA GLY A 144 -11.70 -9.92 -0.13
C GLY A 144 -11.04 -8.57 0.18
N ALA A 145 -11.80 -7.48 0.28
CA ALA A 145 -11.27 -6.20 0.74
C ALA A 145 -10.64 -6.33 2.14
N ASP A 146 -11.18 -7.15 3.02
CA ASP A 146 -10.66 -7.40 4.37
C ASP A 146 -9.21 -7.89 4.39
N ALA A 147 -8.75 -8.54 3.32
CA ALA A 147 -7.35 -8.97 3.16
C ALA A 147 -6.40 -7.87 2.65
N LEU A 148 -6.93 -6.70 2.27
CA LEU A 148 -6.13 -5.55 1.86
C LEU A 148 -5.84 -4.66 3.07
N ASP A 149 -4.63 -4.16 3.23
CA ASP A 149 -4.36 -3.15 4.25
C ASP A 149 -4.80 -1.77 3.75
N PRO A 150 -5.54 -0.97 4.56
CA PRO A 150 -5.70 0.45 4.28
C PRO A 150 -4.32 1.10 4.13
N ARG A 151 -4.12 1.84 3.04
CA ARG A 151 -2.78 2.32 2.66
C ARG A 151 -2.70 3.82 2.86
N ALA A 152 -1.72 4.27 3.64
CA ALA A 152 -1.21 5.63 3.52
C ALA A 152 -0.15 5.64 2.41
N LYS A 153 -0.53 5.99 1.18
CA LYS A 153 0.43 6.13 0.08
C LYS A 153 1.16 7.43 0.26
N VAL A 154 2.50 7.40 0.23
CA VAL A 154 3.32 8.58 0.50
C VAL A 154 4.27 8.84 -0.66
N TRP A 155 4.39 10.10 -1.01
CA TRP A 155 5.35 10.64 -1.95
C TRP A 155 6.24 11.63 -1.20
N GLN A 156 7.53 11.60 -1.52
CA GLN A 156 8.44 12.64 -1.06
C GLN A 156 8.39 13.83 -2.03
N TRP A 157 8.13 15.01 -1.49
CA TRP A 157 8.11 16.27 -2.20
C TRP A 157 9.08 17.25 -1.53
N GLU A 158 9.94 17.90 -2.32
CA GLU A 158 11.08 18.66 -1.80
C GLU A 158 12.00 17.80 -0.89
N GLU A 159 12.91 18.41 -0.13
CA GLU A 159 13.88 17.64 0.67
C GLU A 159 13.22 16.94 1.86
N ASP A 160 12.14 17.50 2.43
CA ASP A 160 11.58 17.05 3.71
C ASP A 160 10.05 16.91 3.77
N LEU A 161 9.29 17.39 2.78
CA LEU A 161 7.82 17.38 2.83
C LEU A 161 7.28 16.04 2.30
N LEU A 162 6.49 15.35 3.12
CA LEU A 162 5.81 14.14 2.65
C LEU A 162 4.36 14.48 2.32
N VAL A 163 3.92 14.06 1.14
CA VAL A 163 2.54 14.16 0.70
C VAL A 163 1.97 12.76 0.61
N GLY A 164 0.70 12.57 0.94
CA GLY A 164 0.09 11.25 0.80
C GLY A 164 -1.41 11.25 0.64
N THR A 165 -1.94 10.06 0.40
CA THR A 165 -3.37 9.74 0.49
C THR A 165 -3.56 8.65 1.54
N PHE A 166 -4.69 8.64 2.22
CA PHE A 166 -5.14 7.48 2.97
C PHE A 166 -6.29 6.83 2.20
N ASP A 167 -6.07 5.61 1.72
CA ASP A 167 -7.00 4.87 0.87
C ASP A 167 -7.52 3.62 1.58
N LEU A 168 -8.84 3.43 1.55
CA LEU A 168 -9.53 2.28 2.14
C LEU A 168 -10.43 1.61 1.08
N TRP A 169 -10.07 0.40 0.69
CA TRP A 169 -10.87 -0.44 -0.21
C TRP A 169 -12.04 -1.09 0.53
N LEU A 170 -13.25 -0.95 -0.02
CA LEU A 170 -14.48 -1.49 0.55
C LEU A 170 -14.93 -2.79 -0.09
N CYS A 171 -15.09 -2.84 -1.41
CA CYS A 171 -15.57 -4.01 -2.12
C CYS A 171 -15.31 -3.86 -3.63
N ASN A 172 -15.60 -4.90 -4.41
CA ASN A 172 -15.69 -4.76 -5.86
C ASN A 172 -16.91 -3.90 -6.22
N ASP A 173 -16.79 -3.05 -7.24
CA ASP A 173 -17.96 -2.33 -7.77
C ASP A 173 -18.82 -3.30 -8.60
N PRO A 174 -20.05 -3.61 -8.17
CA PRO A 174 -20.91 -4.56 -8.89
C PRO A 174 -21.32 -4.06 -10.28
N ASN A 175 -21.25 -2.75 -10.52
CA ASN A 175 -21.61 -2.16 -11.80
C ASN A 175 -20.45 -2.17 -12.81
N ARG A 176 -19.24 -2.54 -12.36
CA ARG A 176 -18.01 -2.37 -13.12
C ARG A 176 -17.00 -3.47 -12.86
N LEU A 177 -16.80 -4.29 -13.87
CA LEU A 177 -15.81 -5.36 -13.87
C LEU A 177 -14.42 -4.83 -13.51
N ASN A 178 -13.74 -5.54 -12.60
CA ASN A 178 -12.35 -5.28 -12.18
C ASN A 178 -12.10 -3.89 -11.56
N THR A 179 -13.12 -3.27 -10.98
CA THR A 179 -12.96 -2.02 -10.24
C THR A 179 -13.39 -2.18 -8.79
N TRP A 180 -12.78 -1.38 -7.92
CA TRP A 180 -13.04 -1.39 -6.49
C TRP A 180 -13.68 -0.06 -6.08
N LEU A 181 -14.58 -0.13 -5.10
CA LEU A 181 -15.02 1.05 -4.37
C LEU A 181 -13.94 1.42 -3.34
N VAL A 182 -13.38 2.61 -3.47
CA VAL A 182 -12.30 3.12 -2.62
C VAL A 182 -12.74 4.41 -1.96
N VAL A 183 -12.43 4.54 -0.66
CA VAL A 183 -12.59 5.78 0.09
C VAL A 183 -11.21 6.36 0.36
N THR A 184 -10.97 7.57 -0.16
CA THR A 184 -9.77 8.37 0.12
C THR A 184 -10.10 9.44 1.15
N VAL A 185 -9.23 9.61 2.15
CA VAL A 185 -9.41 10.58 3.24
C VAL A 185 -8.19 11.49 3.33
N GLY A 186 -8.43 12.76 3.59
CA GLY A 186 -7.38 13.75 3.75
C GLY A 186 -7.89 15.13 4.12
N LEU A 187 -7.06 16.13 3.87
CA LEU A 187 -7.36 17.54 4.03
C LEU A 187 -7.98 18.11 2.76
N TRP A 188 -8.84 19.10 2.91
CA TRP A 188 -9.25 19.97 1.80
C TRP A 188 -8.13 20.96 1.48
N THR A 189 -7.56 20.91 0.28
CA THR A 189 -6.35 21.66 -0.09
C THR A 189 -6.59 22.89 -0.99
N GLU A 190 -7.83 23.16 -1.39
CA GLU A 190 -8.17 24.21 -2.38
C GLU A 190 -8.60 25.53 -1.75
N PRO A 191 -7.67 26.33 -1.21
CA PRO A 191 -7.16 27.36 -2.11
C PRO A 191 -5.67 27.70 -1.90
N HIS A 192 -4.91 26.91 -1.15
CA HIS A 192 -3.52 27.26 -0.81
C HIS A 192 -2.49 26.61 -1.72
N PHE A 193 -2.84 25.52 -2.43
CA PHE A 193 -1.89 24.80 -3.29
C PHE A 193 -2.12 24.98 -4.79
N SER A 194 -3.30 25.42 -5.22
CA SER A 194 -3.68 25.42 -6.65
C SER A 194 -2.92 26.45 -7.49
N ASP A 195 -2.54 27.59 -6.90
CA ASP A 195 -1.81 28.66 -7.57
C ASP A 195 -0.29 28.58 -7.35
N GLU A 196 0.17 27.61 -6.57
CA GLU A 196 1.58 27.42 -6.27
C GLU A 196 2.19 26.37 -7.23
N GLU A 197 3.40 26.65 -7.75
CA GLU A 197 4.26 25.72 -8.51
C GLU A 197 4.24 24.25 -8.00
N PRO A 198 4.17 23.99 -6.67
CA PRO A 198 3.71 22.76 -6.04
C PRO A 198 2.69 21.89 -6.79
N ALA A 199 1.48 22.38 -7.08
CA ALA A 199 0.38 21.53 -7.59
C ALA A 199 0.66 21.00 -9.00
N HIS A 200 1.36 21.77 -9.84
CA HIS A 200 1.78 21.32 -11.16
C HIS A 200 2.80 20.18 -11.09
N ARG A 201 3.67 20.18 -10.08
CA ARG A 201 4.64 19.09 -9.85
C ARG A 201 3.98 17.86 -9.22
N MET A 202 2.90 18.03 -8.45
CA MET A 202 2.14 16.93 -7.87
C MET A 202 1.46 16.04 -8.92
N GLY A 203 1.09 16.59 -10.08
CA GLY A 203 0.59 15.80 -11.21
C GLY A 203 1.58 14.70 -11.66
N SER A 204 2.89 14.91 -11.48
CA SER A 204 3.91 13.90 -11.78
C SER A 204 3.92 12.70 -10.83
N PHE A 205 3.27 12.83 -9.67
CA PHE A 205 3.06 11.80 -8.67
C PHE A 205 1.66 11.16 -8.77
N GLY A 206 0.87 11.53 -9.79
CA GLY A 206 -0.48 11.02 -9.99
C GLY A 206 -1.52 11.70 -9.09
N PHE A 207 -1.23 12.90 -8.59
CA PHE A 207 -2.24 13.70 -7.89
C PHE A 207 -3.27 14.26 -8.88
N THR A 208 -4.54 14.11 -8.54
CA THR A 208 -5.66 14.71 -9.26
C THR A 208 -6.23 15.86 -8.43
N PRO A 209 -6.41 17.07 -9.01
CA PRO A 209 -7.10 18.17 -8.34
C PRO A 209 -8.44 17.72 -7.74
N HIS A 210 -8.86 18.34 -6.64
CA HIS A 210 -10.05 17.94 -5.87
C HIS A 210 -9.98 16.55 -5.20
N HIS A 211 -8.80 15.92 -5.06
CA HIS A 211 -8.62 14.72 -4.23
C HIS A 211 -8.11 15.08 -2.82
N PRO A 212 -8.56 14.36 -1.77
CA PRO A 212 -8.06 14.57 -0.43
C PRO A 212 -6.56 14.26 -0.33
N LEU A 213 -5.82 15.06 0.43
CA LEU A 213 -4.38 14.91 0.62
C LEU A 213 -3.97 15.02 2.08
N LEU A 214 -2.91 14.31 2.45
CA LEU A 214 -2.24 14.41 3.73
C LEU A 214 -0.85 15.02 3.53
N LEU A 215 -0.41 15.82 4.49
CA LEU A 215 0.87 16.55 4.44
C LEU A 215 1.65 16.37 5.74
N LEU A 216 2.97 16.19 5.64
CA LEU A 216 3.89 16.18 6.78
C LEU A 216 5.00 17.23 6.60
N PRO A 217 5.17 18.17 7.55
CA PRO A 217 4.41 18.29 8.79
C PRO A 217 2.95 18.71 8.55
N ARG A 218 2.07 18.34 9.48
CA ARG A 218 0.64 18.69 9.41
C ARG A 218 0.46 20.21 9.42
N PRO A 219 -0.31 20.80 8.49
CA PRO A 219 -0.53 22.24 8.45
C PRO A 219 -1.15 22.77 9.75
N PRO A 220 -0.70 23.94 10.26
CA PRO A 220 -1.32 24.59 11.41
C PRO A 220 -2.63 25.28 11.03
N GLY A 221 -3.66 25.19 11.88
CA GLY A 221 -4.92 25.91 11.71
C GLY A 221 -6.16 25.03 11.81
N PRO A 222 -7.38 25.61 11.72
CA PRO A 222 -8.59 24.82 11.57
C PRO A 222 -8.53 24.08 10.23
N VAL A 223 -8.56 22.75 10.30
CA VAL A 223 -8.44 21.91 9.11
C VAL A 223 -9.81 21.37 8.74
N THR A 224 -10.23 21.62 7.51
CA THR A 224 -11.39 20.94 6.93
C THR A 224 -10.92 19.60 6.38
N PHE A 225 -11.44 18.51 6.93
CA PHE A 225 -11.20 17.17 6.44
C PHE A 225 -12.16 16.86 5.29
N THR A 226 -11.68 16.04 4.36
CA THR A 226 -12.41 15.60 3.18
C THR A 226 -12.32 14.10 3.07
N ALA A 227 -13.46 13.48 2.79
CA ALA A 227 -13.53 12.11 2.32
C ALA A 227 -14.12 12.09 0.92
N ARG A 228 -13.56 11.25 0.07
CA ARG A 228 -14.01 11.04 -1.29
C ARG A 228 -14.17 9.54 -1.53
N ALA A 229 -15.31 9.13 -2.05
CA ALA A 229 -15.57 7.76 -2.45
C ALA A 229 -15.77 7.70 -3.96
N GLU A 230 -15.06 6.78 -4.61
CA GLU A 230 -15.15 6.58 -6.05
C GLU A 230 -14.86 5.13 -6.43
N SER A 231 -15.37 4.73 -7.59
CA SER A 231 -15.02 3.45 -8.21
C SER A 231 -13.79 3.64 -9.09
N GLY A 232 -12.69 2.99 -8.72
CA GLY A 232 -11.42 3.07 -9.43
C GLY A 232 -10.90 1.68 -9.80
N PRO A 233 -10.04 1.56 -10.82
CA PRO A 233 -9.25 0.35 -10.99
C PRO A 233 -8.44 0.08 -9.72
N PHE A 234 -8.19 -1.20 -9.43
CA PHE A 234 -7.22 -1.52 -8.39
C PHE A 234 -5.88 -0.87 -8.77
N SER A 235 -5.29 -0.07 -7.89
CA SER A 235 -3.93 0.38 -8.07
C SER A 235 -3.04 -0.84 -7.91
N GLY A 236 -2.76 -1.55 -9.00
CA GLY A 236 -1.83 -2.67 -8.99
C GLY A 236 -0.54 -2.25 -8.31
N LYS A 237 0.03 -3.11 -7.48
CA LYS A 237 1.24 -2.83 -6.67
C LYS A 237 2.51 -2.53 -7.50
N ASN A 238 2.43 -2.46 -8.84
CA ASN A 238 3.60 -2.28 -9.70
C ASN A 238 3.29 -1.64 -11.08
N THR A 239 2.41 -0.65 -11.19
CA THR A 239 2.42 0.18 -12.41
C THR A 239 3.49 1.26 -12.29
N SER A 240 4.69 0.91 -12.76
CA SER A 240 5.59 1.90 -13.33
C SER A 240 4.78 2.76 -14.30
N ARG A 241 4.74 4.07 -14.06
CA ARG A 241 4.28 5.13 -14.98
C ARG A 241 3.62 4.62 -16.26
N THR A 242 2.32 4.35 -16.18
CA THR A 242 1.43 4.50 -17.32
C THR A 242 0.30 5.42 -16.90
N LYS A 243 0.04 6.38 -17.79
CA LYS A 243 -0.94 7.45 -17.67
C LYS A 243 -2.27 6.97 -17.08
N GLU A 244 -2.82 7.84 -16.23
CA GLU A 244 -4.25 8.03 -16.03
C GLU A 244 -5.01 6.77 -15.56
N ALA A 245 -5.12 6.63 -14.25
CA ALA A 245 -6.38 6.14 -13.69
C ALA A 245 -7.39 7.29 -13.82
N ASP A 246 -7.98 7.47 -15.01
CA ASP A 246 -9.20 8.24 -15.09
C ASP A 246 -10.19 7.61 -14.11
N ALA A 247 -10.71 8.40 -13.17
CA ALA A 247 -11.86 8.00 -12.39
C ALA A 247 -13.03 7.85 -13.38
N ILE A 248 -13.28 6.62 -13.85
CA ILE A 248 -14.30 6.37 -14.89
C ILE A 248 -15.73 6.54 -14.33
N GLY A 249 -15.96 7.06 -13.11
CA GLY A 249 -17.27 7.06 -12.42
C GLY A 249 -17.63 8.25 -11.54
N THR A 250 -18.85 8.23 -11.01
CA THR A 250 -19.39 9.26 -10.10
C THR A 250 -18.63 9.22 -8.78
N ALA A 251 -17.92 10.30 -8.46
CA ALA A 251 -17.30 10.50 -7.16
C ALA A 251 -18.27 11.20 -6.20
N HIS A 252 -18.30 10.74 -4.96
CA HIS A 252 -19.05 11.35 -3.87
C HIS A 252 -18.07 11.93 -2.85
N GLN A 253 -18.34 13.14 -2.37
CA GLN A 253 -17.41 13.87 -1.51
C GLN A 253 -18.13 14.50 -0.31
N TRP A 254 -17.48 14.42 0.84
CA TRP A 254 -17.96 14.96 2.10
C TRP A 254 -16.86 15.76 2.78
N THR A 255 -17.24 16.83 3.48
CA THR A 255 -16.29 17.68 4.24
C THR A 255 -16.81 18.00 5.64
N ALA A 256 -15.93 17.95 6.64
CA ALA A 256 -16.26 18.41 8.00
C ALA A 256 -14.99 18.81 8.76
N THR A 257 -15.15 19.57 9.83
CA THR A 257 -14.05 19.92 10.75
C THR A 257 -13.82 18.88 11.85
N ASP A 258 -14.80 18.01 12.10
CA ASP A 258 -14.73 16.91 13.06
C ASP A 258 -14.60 15.56 12.31
N PRO A 259 -13.49 14.83 12.47
CA PRO A 259 -13.27 13.53 11.85
C PRO A 259 -14.31 12.46 12.20
N ASP A 260 -14.79 12.40 13.44
CA ASP A 260 -15.76 11.37 13.87
C ASP A 260 -17.11 11.62 13.19
N VAL A 261 -17.56 12.89 13.17
CA VAL A 261 -18.78 13.29 12.46
C VAL A 261 -18.67 13.01 10.96
N LEU A 262 -17.50 13.25 10.37
CA LEU A 262 -17.27 12.96 8.95
C LEU A 262 -17.36 11.47 8.68
N ALA A 263 -16.65 10.64 9.45
CA ALA A 263 -16.61 9.20 9.29
C ALA A 263 -18.00 8.56 9.43
N GLU A 264 -18.76 8.95 10.46
CA GLU A 264 -20.13 8.46 10.67
C GLU A 264 -21.07 8.83 9.51
N ARG A 265 -20.99 10.07 9.02
CA ARG A 265 -21.79 10.51 7.88
C ARG A 265 -21.42 9.74 6.62
N VAL A 266 -20.13 9.59 6.33
CA VAL A 266 -19.65 8.82 5.18
C VAL A 266 -20.14 7.38 5.27
N ALA A 267 -19.95 6.69 6.39
CA ALA A 267 -20.40 5.30 6.56
C ALA A 267 -21.90 5.13 6.32
N ARG A 268 -22.73 6.05 6.85
CA ARG A 268 -24.18 6.04 6.63
C ARG A 268 -24.53 6.28 5.16
N ASP A 269 -23.95 7.31 4.54
CA ASP A 269 -24.29 7.72 3.18
C ASP A 269 -23.82 6.67 2.17
N LEU A 270 -22.67 6.03 2.40
CA LEU A 270 -22.17 4.92 1.57
C LEU A 270 -23.14 3.73 1.55
N GLN A 271 -23.75 3.39 2.68
CA GLN A 271 -24.75 2.32 2.72
C GLN A 271 -26.03 2.67 1.95
N LEU A 272 -26.36 3.96 1.81
CA LEU A 272 -27.50 4.42 1.01
C LEU A 272 -27.16 4.44 -0.49
N LEU A 273 -25.96 4.90 -0.84
CA LEU A 273 -25.48 5.00 -2.22
C LEU A 273 -25.14 3.62 -2.82
N TRP A 274 -24.59 2.72 -2.00
CA TRP A 274 -24.21 1.37 -2.37
C TRP A 274 -24.81 0.34 -1.39
N PRO A 275 -26.11 0.00 -1.55
CA PRO A 275 -26.83 -0.87 -0.61
C PRO A 275 -26.22 -2.27 -0.43
N HIS A 276 -25.46 -2.77 -1.40
CA HIS A 276 -24.78 -4.07 -1.31
C HIS A 276 -23.65 -4.11 -0.27
N LEU A 277 -23.21 -2.97 0.26
CA LEU A 277 -22.32 -2.90 1.42
C LEU A 277 -23.02 -3.37 2.71
N THR A 278 -24.36 -3.29 2.76
CA THR A 278 -25.13 -3.80 3.90
C THR A 278 -25.26 -5.31 3.83
N THR A 279 -24.87 -6.01 4.90
CA THR A 279 -25.18 -7.44 5.05
C THR A 279 -26.69 -7.61 4.95
N PRO A 280 -27.22 -8.61 4.22
CA PRO A 280 -28.62 -8.98 4.37
C PRO A 280 -28.84 -9.27 5.85
N LYS A 281 -29.79 -8.58 6.50
CA LYS A 281 -30.27 -9.03 7.81
C LYS A 281 -30.73 -10.47 7.60
N ALA A 282 -30.14 -11.39 8.36
CA ALA A 282 -30.61 -12.78 8.39
C ALA A 282 -32.11 -12.75 8.69
N SER A 283 -32.89 -13.19 7.71
CA SER A 283 -34.34 -13.40 7.81
C SER A 283 -34.65 -14.53 8.78
#